data_AF-A0A7C1W4I8-F1
#
_entry.id   AF-A0A7C1W4I8-F1
#
_cell.length_a   1.000
_cell.length_b   1.000
_cell.length_c   1.000
_cell.angle_alpha   90.00
_cell.angle_beta   90.00
_cell.angle_gamma   90.00
#
_symmetry.space_group_name_H-M   'P 1'
#
loop_
_entity.id
_entity.type
_entity.pdbx_description
1 polymer ?
#
loop_
_entity_poly.entity_id
_entity_poly.type
_entity_poly.pdbx_seq_one_letter_code
_entity_poly.pdbx_strand_id
1 'polypeptide(L)'
;MTDWRAAARIYSDRRVLSMLFLGFSSGLPFGVLAEPLSAWLAGAGVSKTGIGLFALVSIPYSLKFLWAPLIDRLPLPVLTRLFGRRRGWALLTQVALLAAIIAMGRADPAADIWLTAAFALAVAFASASQDIVVDAYRVESLSETTLAAGAATAVFGWRLGQVGGGAAGLILADVFPWSAVFAGMGLLVAVGIAAILVNPEPKPPETGEAEENESRAERFLERKRHLPRRLAGVMAWLYVAAVRPFGEFMTREGWLAVLLFIMLYKFGDAVLAVMKVPFFLEIGFTKTE
;
A
#
# COMPACT_ATOMS: atom_id res chain seq x y z
N MET A 1 14.60 32.09 -7.31
CA MET A 1 13.95 30.96 -7.99
C MET A 1 12.71 31.50 -8.70
N THR A 2 12.80 31.93 -9.96
CA THR A 2 11.69 32.64 -10.66
C THR A 2 11.26 32.00 -11.97
N ASP A 3 11.84 30.85 -12.35
CA ASP A 3 11.44 30.18 -13.59
C ASP A 3 10.56 28.96 -13.30
N TRP A 4 9.25 29.16 -13.43
CA TRP A 4 8.23 28.11 -13.31
C TRP A 4 8.48 26.94 -14.26
N ARG A 5 9.17 27.18 -15.40
CA ARG A 5 9.55 26.11 -16.35
C ARG A 5 10.60 25.18 -15.76
N ALA A 6 11.54 25.70 -15.00
CA ALA A 6 12.54 24.90 -14.30
C ALA A 6 11.90 24.03 -13.21
N ALA A 7 10.91 24.57 -12.48
CA ALA A 7 10.13 23.79 -11.52
C ALA A 7 9.29 22.70 -12.19
N ALA A 8 8.65 23.01 -13.34
CA ALA A 8 7.85 22.06 -14.09
C ALA A 8 8.67 20.91 -14.69
N ARG A 9 9.93 21.17 -15.10
CA ARG A 9 10.84 20.14 -15.64
C ARG A 9 11.10 18.97 -14.68
N ILE A 10 10.96 19.16 -13.37
CA ILE A 10 11.11 18.09 -12.38
C ILE A 10 10.09 16.97 -12.63
N TYR A 11 8.87 17.32 -13.03
CA TYR A 11 7.81 16.35 -13.34
C TYR A 11 8.04 15.60 -14.66
N SER A 12 8.95 16.09 -15.50
CA SER A 12 9.37 15.38 -16.72
C SER A 12 10.47 14.36 -16.47
N ASP A 13 11.05 14.30 -15.26
CA ASP A 13 11.96 13.24 -14.90
C ASP A 13 11.24 11.89 -14.95
N ARG A 14 11.81 10.93 -15.68
CA ARG A 14 11.27 9.58 -15.83
C ARG A 14 10.94 8.93 -14.48
N ARG A 15 11.78 9.13 -13.46
CA ARG A 15 11.58 8.52 -12.13
C ARG A 15 10.39 9.14 -11.41
N VAL A 16 10.21 10.46 -11.53
CA VAL A 16 9.06 11.18 -10.96
C VAL A 16 7.79 10.79 -11.70
N LEU A 17 7.80 10.77 -13.03
CA LEU A 17 6.65 10.34 -13.84
C LEU A 17 6.24 8.89 -13.52
N SER A 18 7.22 8.02 -13.26
CA SER A 18 6.95 6.62 -12.90
C SER A 18 6.20 6.49 -11.57
N MET A 19 6.36 7.45 -10.65
CA MET A 19 5.58 7.49 -9.43
C MET A 19 4.08 7.67 -9.69
N LEU A 20 3.68 8.30 -10.80
CA LEU A 20 2.27 8.42 -11.19
C LEU A 20 1.65 7.03 -11.39
N PHE A 21 2.33 6.20 -12.17
CA PHE A 21 1.85 4.87 -12.55
C PHE A 21 1.93 3.87 -11.38
N LEU A 22 2.99 3.95 -10.57
CA LEU A 22 3.11 3.15 -9.35
C LEU A 22 2.06 3.58 -8.31
N GLY A 23 1.83 4.88 -8.16
CA GLY A 23 0.76 5.44 -7.34
C GLY A 23 -0.60 4.93 -7.80
N PHE A 24 -0.89 5.01 -9.10
CA PHE A 24 -2.13 4.48 -9.68
C PHE A 24 -2.34 2.99 -9.36
N SER A 25 -1.33 2.16 -9.59
CA SER A 25 -1.37 0.73 -9.27
C SER A 25 -1.55 0.44 -7.77
N SER A 26 -1.08 1.34 -6.89
CA SER A 26 -1.25 1.26 -5.43
C SER A 26 -2.61 1.77 -4.95
N GLY A 27 -3.21 2.74 -5.62
CA GLY A 27 -4.55 3.23 -5.31
C GLY A 27 -5.67 2.32 -5.77
N LEU A 28 -5.48 1.62 -6.88
CA LEU A 28 -6.51 0.81 -7.53
C LEU A 28 -7.15 -0.25 -6.61
N PRO A 29 -6.41 -1.04 -5.82
CA PRO A 29 -7.02 -2.04 -4.94
C PRO A 29 -7.88 -1.44 -3.84
N PHE A 30 -7.58 -0.22 -3.40
CA PHE A 30 -8.43 0.49 -2.45
C PHE A 30 -9.79 0.79 -3.09
N GLY A 31 -9.80 1.23 -4.36
CA GLY A 31 -11.03 1.40 -5.13
C GLY A 31 -11.78 0.08 -5.35
N VAL A 32 -11.07 -1.01 -5.67
CA VAL A 32 -11.66 -2.37 -5.83
C VAL A 32 -12.41 -2.81 -4.57
N LEU A 33 -11.80 -2.64 -3.40
CA LEU A 33 -12.33 -3.13 -2.12
C LEU A 33 -13.36 -2.19 -1.48
N ALA A 34 -13.62 -1.02 -2.08
CA ALA A 34 -14.56 -0.02 -1.57
C ALA A 34 -15.97 -0.21 -2.14
N GLU A 35 -16.41 0.67 -3.04
CA GLU A 35 -17.76 0.69 -3.57
C GLU A 35 -18.09 -0.53 -4.45
N PRO A 36 -17.22 -0.99 -5.37
CA PRO A 36 -17.50 -2.15 -6.23
C PRO A 36 -17.73 -3.44 -5.43
N LEU A 37 -16.86 -3.75 -4.46
CA LEU A 37 -17.03 -4.93 -3.61
C LEU A 37 -18.34 -4.86 -2.80
N SER A 38 -18.64 -3.70 -2.22
CA SER A 38 -19.87 -3.51 -1.45
C SER A 38 -21.13 -3.65 -2.31
N ALA A 39 -21.11 -3.10 -3.53
CA ALA A 39 -22.20 -3.20 -4.49
C ALA A 39 -22.38 -4.65 -4.98
N TRP A 40 -21.28 -5.35 -5.24
CA TRP A 40 -21.31 -6.76 -5.64
C TRP A 40 -21.94 -7.65 -4.56
N LEU A 41 -21.49 -7.51 -3.31
CA LEU A 41 -22.05 -8.24 -2.16
C LEU A 41 -23.55 -7.93 -1.96
N ALA A 42 -23.93 -6.66 -2.07
CA ALA A 42 -25.33 -6.26 -1.97
C ALA A 42 -26.19 -6.85 -3.09
N GLY A 43 -25.70 -6.83 -4.33
CA GLY A 43 -26.38 -7.44 -5.48
C GLY A 43 -26.51 -8.96 -5.37
N ALA A 44 -25.58 -9.62 -4.68
CA ALA A 44 -25.65 -11.04 -4.35
C ALA A 44 -26.55 -11.38 -3.16
N GLY A 45 -27.20 -10.39 -2.55
CA GLY A 45 -28.14 -10.59 -1.43
C GLY A 45 -27.48 -10.74 -0.05
N VAL A 46 -26.19 -10.40 0.09
CA VAL A 46 -25.49 -10.43 1.39
C VAL A 46 -26.10 -9.39 2.33
N SER A 47 -26.27 -9.76 3.60
CA SER A 47 -26.82 -8.86 4.61
C SER A 47 -25.94 -7.62 4.85
N LYS A 48 -26.55 -6.51 5.25
CA LYS A 48 -25.83 -5.26 5.61
C LYS A 48 -24.78 -5.49 6.69
N THR A 49 -25.07 -6.37 7.65
CA THR A 49 -24.12 -6.78 8.69
C THR A 49 -22.94 -7.53 8.09
N GLY A 50 -23.18 -8.46 7.16
CA GLY A 50 -22.13 -9.14 6.42
C GLY A 50 -21.24 -8.17 5.64
N ILE A 51 -21.84 -7.24 4.89
CA ILE A 51 -21.11 -6.18 4.17
C ILE A 51 -20.30 -5.30 5.15
N GLY A 52 -20.87 -4.95 6.31
CA GLY A 52 -20.15 -4.22 7.35
C GLY A 52 -18.94 -4.98 7.89
N LEU A 53 -19.03 -6.30 8.04
CA LEU A 53 -17.91 -7.15 8.46
C LEU A 53 -16.79 -7.22 7.42
N PHE A 54 -17.09 -7.03 6.13
CA PHE A 54 -16.06 -6.92 5.09
C PHE A 54 -15.14 -5.70 5.29
N ALA A 55 -15.51 -4.69 6.08
CA ALA A 55 -14.58 -3.63 6.45
C ALA A 55 -13.32 -4.16 7.16
N LEU A 56 -13.40 -5.33 7.83
CA LEU A 56 -12.26 -5.99 8.48
C LEU A 56 -11.21 -6.49 7.48
N VAL A 57 -11.58 -6.68 6.22
CA VAL A 57 -10.63 -7.01 5.14
C VAL A 57 -9.55 -5.93 5.00
N SER A 58 -9.83 -4.69 5.41
CA SER A 58 -8.88 -3.57 5.32
C SER A 58 -7.83 -3.54 6.45
N ILE A 59 -7.93 -4.42 7.45
CA ILE A 59 -6.94 -4.51 8.56
C ILE A 59 -5.48 -4.56 8.08
N PRO A 60 -5.12 -5.28 7.01
CA PRO A 60 -3.75 -5.33 6.53
C PRO A 60 -3.15 -3.94 6.25
N TYR A 61 -3.92 -2.97 5.76
CA TYR A 61 -3.41 -1.62 5.52
C TYR A 61 -2.94 -0.93 6.80
N SER A 62 -3.62 -1.18 7.93
CA SER A 62 -3.24 -0.63 9.24
C SER A 62 -2.08 -1.38 9.88
N LEU A 63 -1.97 -2.69 9.62
CA LEU A 63 -0.97 -3.56 10.23
C LEU A 63 0.28 -3.78 9.39
N LYS A 64 0.38 -3.17 8.21
CA LYS A 64 1.48 -3.39 7.26
C LYS A 64 2.87 -3.15 7.83
N PHE A 65 2.99 -2.29 8.84
CA PHE A 65 4.24 -2.08 9.58
C PHE A 65 4.81 -3.34 10.23
N LEU A 66 3.96 -4.34 10.54
CA LEU A 66 4.39 -5.60 11.16
C LEU A 66 5.26 -6.45 10.23
N TRP A 67 5.00 -6.45 8.92
CA TRP A 67 5.76 -7.23 7.94
C TRP A 67 6.58 -6.37 6.97
N ALA A 68 6.48 -5.05 7.02
CA ALA A 68 7.38 -4.17 6.27
C ALA A 68 8.88 -4.50 6.46
N PRO A 69 9.37 -4.76 7.69
CA PRO A 69 10.72 -5.27 7.93
C PRO A 69 11.13 -6.48 7.08
N LEU A 70 10.19 -7.41 6.87
CA LEU A 70 10.42 -8.64 6.13
C LEU A 70 10.66 -8.32 4.66
N ILE A 71 9.81 -7.48 4.07
CA ILE A 71 9.90 -7.05 2.68
C ILE A 71 11.20 -6.27 2.43
N ASP A 72 11.60 -5.42 3.38
CA ASP A 72 12.80 -4.59 3.24
C ASP A 72 14.10 -5.38 3.26
N ARG A 73 14.14 -6.50 4.01
CA ARG A 73 15.38 -7.21 4.32
C ARG A 73 15.50 -8.56 3.63
N LEU A 74 14.40 -9.24 3.33
CA LEU A 74 14.45 -10.60 2.80
C LEU A 74 14.76 -10.59 1.29
N PRO A 75 15.86 -11.21 0.83
CA PRO A 75 16.10 -11.39 -0.60
C PRO A 75 15.23 -12.53 -1.14
N LEU A 76 14.57 -12.30 -2.28
CA LEU A 76 13.82 -13.30 -3.02
C LEU A 76 14.77 -14.17 -3.87
N PRO A 77 14.78 -15.50 -3.73
CA PRO A 77 15.84 -16.36 -4.28
C PRO A 77 16.05 -16.21 -5.79
N VAL A 78 14.96 -16.05 -6.56
CA VAL A 78 14.99 -15.92 -8.02
C VAL A 78 14.84 -14.45 -8.43
N LEU A 79 13.80 -13.78 -7.93
CA LEU A 79 13.47 -12.42 -8.37
C LEU A 79 14.53 -11.39 -7.98
N THR A 80 15.15 -11.51 -6.81
CA THR A 80 16.22 -10.57 -6.41
C THR A 80 17.46 -10.71 -7.27
N ARG A 81 17.78 -11.93 -7.74
CA ARG A 81 18.91 -12.16 -8.65
C ARG A 81 18.67 -11.59 -10.04
N LEU A 82 17.42 -11.64 -10.52
CA LEU A 82 17.07 -11.22 -11.89
C LEU A 82 16.78 -9.72 -12.00
N PHE A 83 16.08 -9.14 -11.02
CA PHE A 83 15.54 -7.78 -11.14
C PHE A 83 16.11 -6.80 -10.11
N GLY A 84 16.79 -7.30 -9.06
CA GLY A 84 17.09 -6.54 -7.86
C GLY A 84 16.05 -6.75 -6.77
N ARG A 85 16.33 -6.25 -5.56
CA ARG A 85 15.49 -6.49 -4.38
C ARG A 85 14.15 -5.76 -4.49
N ARG A 86 14.16 -4.46 -4.78
CA ARG A 86 12.94 -3.64 -4.83
C ARG A 86 12.07 -4.00 -6.01
N ARG A 87 12.65 -4.11 -7.21
CA ARG A 87 11.90 -4.56 -8.39
C ARG A 87 11.37 -5.98 -8.22
N GLY A 88 12.16 -6.89 -7.65
CA GLY A 88 11.73 -8.27 -7.39
C GLY A 88 10.50 -8.33 -6.47
N TRP A 89 10.51 -7.59 -5.35
CA TRP A 89 9.37 -7.52 -4.44
C TRP A 89 8.17 -6.78 -5.04
N ALA A 90 8.40 -5.76 -5.88
CA ALA A 90 7.32 -5.01 -6.51
C ALA A 90 6.58 -5.88 -7.52
N LEU A 91 7.32 -6.64 -8.33
CA LEU A 91 6.76 -7.61 -9.28
C LEU A 91 6.01 -8.72 -8.55
N LEU A 92 6.57 -9.26 -7.45
CA LEU A 92 5.90 -10.30 -6.68
C LEU A 92 4.56 -9.83 -6.11
N THR A 93 4.55 -8.66 -5.46
CA THR A 93 3.34 -8.12 -4.83
C THR A 93 2.30 -7.71 -5.88
N GLN A 94 2.71 -7.13 -7.01
CA GLN A 94 1.82 -6.78 -8.12
C GLN A 94 1.19 -8.01 -8.79
N VAL A 95 1.98 -9.06 -9.05
CA VAL A 95 1.46 -10.31 -9.64
C VAL A 95 0.52 -11.01 -8.65
N ALA A 96 0.88 -11.06 -7.37
CA ALA A 96 0.02 -11.62 -6.33
C ALA A 96 -1.30 -10.84 -6.21
N LEU A 97 -1.24 -9.51 -6.26
CA LEU A 97 -2.40 -8.63 -6.23
C LEU A 97 -3.31 -8.84 -7.45
N LEU A 98 -2.74 -8.86 -8.66
CA LEU A 98 -3.47 -9.14 -9.89
C LEU A 98 -4.17 -10.50 -9.81
N ALA A 99 -3.45 -11.54 -9.38
CA ALA A 99 -4.02 -12.88 -9.23
C ALA A 99 -5.13 -12.91 -8.18
N ALA A 100 -4.96 -12.22 -7.04
CA ALA A 100 -5.96 -12.16 -5.98
C ALA A 100 -7.24 -11.45 -6.43
N ILE A 101 -7.13 -10.33 -7.16
CA ILE A 101 -8.31 -9.62 -7.70
C ILE A 101 -9.07 -10.50 -8.70
N ILE A 102 -8.35 -11.15 -9.61
CA ILE A 102 -8.95 -12.05 -10.59
C ILE A 102 -9.62 -13.25 -9.90
N ALA A 103 -8.98 -13.82 -8.87
CA ALA A 103 -9.55 -14.93 -8.10
C ALA A 103 -10.80 -14.50 -7.32
N MET A 104 -10.79 -13.31 -6.72
CA MET A 104 -11.94 -12.73 -6.04
C MET A 104 -13.14 -12.61 -6.98
N GLY A 105 -12.95 -12.11 -8.21
CA GLY A 105 -14.04 -12.00 -9.18
C GLY A 105 -14.61 -13.33 -9.67
N ARG A 106 -13.94 -14.47 -9.43
CA ARG A 106 -14.46 -15.80 -9.73
C ARG A 106 -15.17 -16.46 -8.56
N ALA A 107 -15.10 -15.90 -7.37
CA ALA A 107 -15.88 -16.39 -6.25
C ALA A 107 -17.36 -16.05 -6.44
N ASP A 108 -18.23 -16.80 -5.78
CA ASP A 108 -19.65 -16.50 -5.68
C ASP A 108 -19.99 -16.19 -4.21
N PRO A 109 -20.23 -14.92 -3.86
CA PRO A 109 -20.54 -14.52 -2.49
C PRO A 109 -21.88 -15.05 -1.98
N ALA A 110 -22.81 -15.42 -2.87
CA ALA A 110 -24.07 -16.05 -2.47
C ALA A 110 -23.87 -17.53 -2.11
N ALA A 111 -22.92 -18.21 -2.76
CA ALA A 111 -22.57 -19.60 -2.47
C ALA A 111 -21.60 -19.73 -1.29
N ASP A 112 -20.53 -18.92 -1.26
CA ASP A 112 -19.51 -18.94 -0.20
C ASP A 112 -18.95 -17.52 0.06
N ILE A 113 -19.56 -16.88 1.05
CA ILE A 113 -19.13 -15.56 1.54
C ILE A 113 -17.73 -15.58 2.17
N TRP A 114 -17.34 -16.69 2.80
CA TRP A 114 -16.05 -16.79 3.49
C TRP A 114 -14.90 -16.90 2.49
N LEU A 115 -15.10 -17.65 1.41
CA LEU A 115 -14.15 -17.70 0.31
C LEU A 115 -13.98 -16.31 -0.34
N THR A 116 -15.08 -15.57 -0.52
CA THR A 116 -15.04 -14.20 -1.04
C THR A 116 -14.27 -13.27 -0.10
N ALA A 117 -14.51 -13.37 1.22
CA ALA A 117 -13.78 -12.62 2.24
C ALA A 117 -12.28 -12.98 2.27
N ALA A 118 -11.94 -14.26 2.08
CA ALA A 118 -10.55 -14.71 2.01
C ALA A 118 -9.80 -14.12 0.81
N PHE A 119 -10.44 -14.08 -0.37
CA PHE A 119 -9.84 -13.41 -1.53
C PHE A 119 -9.75 -11.90 -1.35
N ALA A 120 -10.79 -11.25 -0.81
CA ALA A 120 -10.75 -9.82 -0.51
C ALA A 120 -9.60 -9.49 0.48
N LEU A 121 -9.41 -10.32 1.51
CA LEU A 121 -8.28 -10.22 2.44
C LEU A 121 -6.94 -10.43 1.74
N ALA A 122 -6.84 -11.38 0.81
CA ALA A 122 -5.65 -11.59 0.00
C ALA A 122 -5.33 -10.37 -0.88
N VAL A 123 -6.34 -9.73 -1.48
CA VAL A 123 -6.20 -8.46 -2.21
C VAL A 123 -5.67 -7.36 -1.29
N ALA A 124 -6.27 -7.17 -0.13
CA ALA A 124 -5.84 -6.14 0.84
C ALA A 124 -4.41 -6.39 1.33
N PHE A 125 -4.05 -7.63 1.61
CA PHE A 125 -2.70 -7.99 2.05
C PHE A 125 -1.65 -7.79 0.95
N ALA A 126 -1.94 -8.22 -0.29
CA ALA A 126 -1.05 -8.03 -1.43
C ALA A 126 -0.88 -6.53 -1.76
N SER A 127 -1.97 -5.76 -1.70
CA SER A 127 -1.98 -4.32 -1.89
C SER A 127 -1.17 -3.58 -0.81
N ALA A 128 -1.41 -3.88 0.47
CA ALA A 128 -0.66 -3.29 1.57
C ALA A 128 0.85 -3.65 1.50
N SER A 129 1.18 -4.85 1.01
CA SER A 129 2.56 -5.26 0.75
C SER A 129 3.16 -4.51 -0.43
N GLN A 130 2.41 -4.30 -1.51
CA GLN A 130 2.82 -3.49 -2.65
C GLN A 130 3.12 -2.05 -2.23
N ASP A 131 2.29 -1.44 -1.38
CA ASP A 131 2.52 -0.07 -0.87
C ASP A 131 3.89 0.05 -0.19
N ILE A 132 4.25 -0.91 0.67
CA ILE A 132 5.56 -0.93 1.34
C ILE A 132 6.69 -0.87 0.32
N VAL A 133 6.58 -1.70 -0.73
CA VAL A 133 7.62 -1.76 -1.76
C VAL A 133 7.67 -0.48 -2.59
N VAL A 134 6.52 0.06 -2.98
CA VAL A 134 6.44 1.29 -3.79
C VAL A 134 6.92 2.50 -3.00
N ASP A 135 6.55 2.61 -1.72
CA ASP A 135 7.01 3.69 -0.84
C ASP A 135 8.53 3.64 -0.66
N ALA A 136 9.09 2.46 -0.41
CA ALA A 136 10.54 2.29 -0.29
C ALA A 136 11.26 2.53 -1.63
N TYR A 137 10.70 2.05 -2.74
CA TYR A 137 11.21 2.29 -4.09
C TYR A 137 11.27 3.80 -4.39
N ARG A 138 10.25 4.57 -4.02
CA ARG A 138 10.23 6.04 -4.19
C ARG A 138 11.37 6.71 -3.44
N VAL A 139 11.55 6.36 -2.17
CA VAL A 139 12.60 6.95 -1.32
C VAL A 139 13.99 6.62 -1.83
N GLU A 140 14.21 5.40 -2.30
CA GLU A 140 15.53 4.96 -2.79
C GLU A 140 15.83 5.41 -4.24
N SER A 141 14.80 5.71 -5.05
CA SER A 141 14.98 6.08 -6.47
C SER A 141 15.11 7.58 -6.72
N LEU A 142 14.56 8.41 -5.83
CA LEU A 142 14.52 9.87 -5.98
C LEU A 142 15.57 10.56 -5.11
N SER A 143 16.08 11.69 -5.62
CA SER A 143 16.97 12.58 -4.86
C SER A 143 16.16 13.46 -3.90
N GLU A 144 16.81 14.06 -2.90
CA GLU A 144 16.18 15.02 -1.98
C GLU A 144 15.43 16.16 -2.71
N THR A 145 15.97 16.63 -3.83
CA THR A 145 15.38 17.68 -4.67
C THR A 145 14.14 17.25 -5.44
N THR A 146 13.96 15.95 -5.69
CA THR A 146 12.85 15.41 -6.49
C THR A 146 11.85 14.61 -5.65
N LEU A 147 12.20 14.29 -4.40
CA LEU A 147 11.38 13.47 -3.50
C LEU A 147 10.00 14.07 -3.24
N ALA A 148 9.90 15.38 -3.02
CA ALA A 148 8.63 16.06 -2.79
C ALA A 148 7.71 15.99 -4.02
N ALA A 149 8.26 16.25 -5.21
CA ALA A 149 7.52 16.16 -6.48
C ALA A 149 7.08 14.71 -6.75
N GLY A 150 7.96 13.73 -6.50
CA GLY A 150 7.62 12.31 -6.63
C GLY A 150 6.56 11.85 -5.64
N ALA A 151 6.59 12.33 -4.39
CA ALA A 151 5.55 12.04 -3.40
C ALA A 151 4.19 12.62 -3.82
N ALA A 152 4.16 13.89 -4.26
CA ALA A 152 2.94 14.52 -4.77
C ALA A 152 2.38 13.76 -5.99
N THR A 153 3.26 13.38 -6.93
CA THR A 153 2.89 12.62 -8.13
C THR A 153 2.37 11.22 -7.79
N ALA A 154 2.99 10.54 -6.81
CA ALA A 154 2.51 9.26 -6.30
C ALA A 154 1.13 9.37 -5.68
N VAL A 155 0.89 10.37 -4.84
CA VAL A 155 -0.42 10.60 -4.19
C VAL A 155 -1.48 10.93 -5.23
N PHE A 156 -1.14 11.74 -6.24
CA PHE A 156 -2.06 12.02 -7.34
C PHE A 156 -2.42 10.76 -8.13
N GLY A 157 -1.42 9.94 -8.49
CA GLY A 157 -1.63 8.64 -9.11
C GLY A 157 -2.52 7.73 -8.25
N TRP A 158 -2.23 7.65 -6.95
CA TRP A 158 -3.01 6.87 -5.99
C TRP A 158 -4.48 7.30 -5.95
N ARG A 159 -4.76 8.61 -5.97
CA ARG A 159 -6.14 9.11 -6.05
C ARG A 159 -6.82 8.75 -7.36
N LEU A 160 -6.11 8.82 -8.49
CA LEU A 160 -6.63 8.37 -9.79
C LEU A 160 -6.98 6.88 -9.76
N GLY A 161 -6.12 6.04 -9.18
CA GLY A 161 -6.38 4.60 -9.05
C GLY A 161 -7.56 4.31 -8.13
N GLN A 162 -7.63 4.97 -6.97
CA GLN A 162 -8.70 4.79 -6.00
C GLN A 162 -10.06 5.22 -6.57
N VAL A 163 -10.19 6.49 -6.96
CA VAL A 163 -11.46 7.06 -7.40
C VAL A 163 -11.83 6.55 -8.78
N GLY A 164 -10.87 6.55 -9.71
CA GLY A 164 -11.08 6.05 -11.07
C GLY A 164 -11.39 4.55 -11.08
N GLY A 165 -10.70 3.76 -10.25
CA GLY A 165 -11.00 2.33 -10.09
C GLY A 165 -12.40 2.10 -9.52
N GLY A 166 -12.75 2.76 -8.42
CA GLY A 166 -14.08 2.62 -7.81
C GLY A 166 -15.21 3.00 -8.78
N ALA A 167 -15.12 4.18 -9.39
CA ALA A 167 -16.12 4.67 -10.34
C ALA A 167 -16.22 3.79 -11.60
N ALA A 168 -15.08 3.45 -12.22
CA ALA A 168 -15.08 2.58 -13.40
C ALA A 168 -15.61 1.18 -13.08
N GLY A 169 -15.31 0.64 -11.89
CA GLY A 169 -15.82 -0.65 -11.45
C GLY A 169 -17.35 -0.68 -11.41
N LEU A 170 -17.98 0.35 -10.85
CA LEU A 170 -19.44 0.45 -10.80
C LEU A 170 -20.06 0.63 -12.19
N ILE A 171 -19.53 1.56 -13.00
CA ILE A 171 -20.05 1.82 -14.35
C ILE A 171 -19.95 0.57 -15.23
N LEU A 172 -18.84 -0.17 -15.14
CA LEU A 172 -18.67 -1.40 -15.91
C LEU A 172 -19.55 -2.54 -15.41
N ALA A 173 -19.93 -2.56 -14.13
CA ALA A 173 -20.80 -3.58 -13.56
C ALA A 173 -22.25 -3.51 -14.06
N ASP A 174 -22.70 -2.36 -14.60
CA ASP A 174 -24.01 -2.24 -15.23
C ASP A 174 -24.09 -3.01 -16.56
N VAL A 175 -22.95 -3.24 -17.22
CA VAL A 175 -22.89 -3.82 -18.58
C VAL A 175 -22.08 -5.12 -18.65
N PHE A 176 -21.24 -5.41 -17.67
CA PHE A 176 -20.41 -6.62 -17.60
C PHE A 176 -20.65 -7.38 -16.29
N PRO A 177 -20.49 -8.72 -16.30
CA PRO A 177 -20.51 -9.48 -15.06
C PRO A 177 -19.34 -9.09 -14.16
N TRP A 178 -19.54 -9.14 -12.84
CA TRP A 178 -18.54 -8.80 -11.84
C TRP A 178 -17.19 -9.51 -12.02
N SER A 179 -17.20 -10.76 -12.49
CA SER A 179 -15.98 -11.50 -12.81
C SER A 179 -15.14 -10.82 -13.89
N ALA A 180 -15.76 -10.28 -14.93
CA ALA A 180 -15.09 -9.53 -15.98
C ALA A 180 -14.64 -8.15 -15.49
N VAL A 181 -15.46 -7.48 -14.67
CA VAL A 181 -15.12 -6.18 -14.06
C VAL A 181 -13.85 -6.30 -13.20
N PHE A 182 -13.83 -7.22 -12.23
CA PHE A 182 -12.67 -7.43 -11.38
C PHE A 182 -11.46 -7.92 -12.18
N ALA A 183 -11.65 -8.77 -13.20
CA ALA A 183 -10.54 -9.15 -14.08
C ALA A 183 -9.94 -7.93 -14.81
N GLY A 184 -10.78 -7.04 -15.35
CA GLY A 184 -10.34 -5.79 -15.96
C GLY A 184 -9.58 -4.88 -14.99
N MET A 185 -10.11 -4.71 -13.78
CA MET A 185 -9.43 -3.95 -12.72
C MET A 185 -8.09 -4.57 -12.32
N GLY A 186 -8.02 -5.91 -12.22
CA GLY A 186 -6.79 -6.64 -11.95
C GLY A 186 -5.74 -6.44 -13.06
N LEU A 187 -6.16 -6.41 -14.33
CA LEU A 187 -5.27 -6.14 -15.46
C LEU A 187 -4.69 -4.72 -15.43
N LEU A 188 -5.39 -3.73 -14.86
CA LEU A 188 -4.86 -2.38 -14.71
C LEU A 188 -3.65 -2.31 -13.74
N VAL A 189 -3.48 -3.30 -12.84
CA VAL A 189 -2.26 -3.45 -12.03
C VAL A 189 -1.02 -3.67 -12.90
N ALA A 190 -1.18 -4.19 -14.13
CA ALA A 190 -0.08 -4.35 -15.08
C ALA A 190 0.59 -3.02 -15.48
N VAL A 191 -0.10 -1.88 -15.32
CA VAL A 191 0.48 -0.55 -15.48
C VAL A 191 1.63 -0.34 -14.46
N GLY A 192 1.44 -0.77 -13.22
CA GLY A 192 2.48 -0.75 -12.20
C GLY A 192 3.65 -1.70 -12.52
N ILE A 193 3.34 -2.89 -13.05
CA ILE A 193 4.36 -3.86 -13.49
C ILE A 193 5.23 -3.26 -14.59
N ALA A 194 4.60 -2.68 -15.61
CA ALA A 194 5.31 -1.99 -16.69
C ALA A 194 6.18 -0.86 -16.15
N ALA A 195 5.67 -0.04 -15.22
CA ALA A 195 6.44 1.03 -14.60
C ALA A 195 7.69 0.49 -13.87
N ILE A 196 7.58 -0.59 -13.10
CA ILE A 196 8.73 -1.22 -12.41
C ILE A 196 9.74 -1.82 -13.39
N LEU A 197 9.28 -2.46 -14.47
CA LEU A 197 10.18 -3.08 -15.44
C LEU A 197 10.96 -2.03 -16.23
N VAL A 198 10.31 -0.92 -16.58
CA VAL A 198 10.92 0.20 -17.29
C VAL A 198 11.95 0.90 -16.41
N ASN A 199 11.75 1.03 -15.10
CA ASN A 199 12.70 1.77 -14.27
C ASN A 199 13.84 0.89 -13.71
N PRO A 200 15.05 1.45 -13.55
CA PRO A 200 16.17 0.70 -12.99
C PRO A 200 15.95 0.35 -11.52
N GLU A 201 16.68 -0.66 -11.05
CA GLU A 201 16.75 -0.98 -9.62
C GLU A 201 17.41 0.20 -8.89
N PRO A 202 16.83 0.70 -7.79
CA PRO A 202 17.45 1.74 -6.98
C PRO A 202 18.77 1.23 -6.41
N LYS A 203 19.77 2.11 -6.32
CA LYS A 203 20.99 1.76 -5.61
C LYS A 203 20.65 1.63 -4.11
N PRO A 204 21.20 0.62 -3.40
CA PRO A 204 21.12 0.59 -1.96
C PRO A 204 21.59 1.94 -1.39
N PRO A 205 20.98 2.44 -0.31
CA PRO A 205 21.50 3.62 0.37
C PRO A 205 23.00 3.43 0.67
N GLU A 206 23.84 4.36 0.23
CA GLU A 206 25.29 4.34 0.51
C GLU A 206 25.59 4.73 1.97
N THR A 207 24.57 4.84 2.83
CA THR A 207 24.71 5.24 4.23
C THR A 207 25.19 4.08 5.10
N GLY A 208 26.13 4.37 6.00
CA GLY A 208 26.61 3.46 7.05
C GLY A 208 25.53 3.00 8.04
N GLU A 209 24.26 3.33 7.82
CA GLU A 209 23.10 2.82 8.56
C GLU A 209 22.97 1.30 8.46
N ALA A 210 23.34 0.70 7.31
CA ALA A 210 23.34 -0.75 7.14
C ALA A 210 24.39 -1.41 8.05
N GLU A 211 25.63 -0.90 8.04
CA GLU A 211 26.74 -1.36 8.89
C GLU A 211 26.44 -1.11 10.38
N GLU A 212 25.82 0.01 10.71
CA GLU A 212 25.44 0.34 12.08
C GLU A 212 24.34 -0.59 12.59
N ASN A 213 23.35 -0.91 11.74
CA ASN A 213 22.28 -1.84 12.07
C ASN A 213 22.78 -3.28 12.24
N GLU A 214 23.77 -3.70 11.45
CA GLU A 214 24.43 -5.00 11.57
C GLU A 214 25.22 -5.08 12.89
N SER A 215 26.04 -4.07 13.17
CA SER A 215 26.77 -3.92 14.45
C SER A 215 25.83 -3.87 15.68
N ARG A 216 24.61 -3.35 15.51
CA ARG A 216 23.58 -3.31 16.57
C ARG A 216 22.91 -4.67 16.76
N ALA A 217 22.65 -5.41 15.69
CA ALA A 217 22.13 -6.77 15.76
C ALA A 217 23.14 -7.69 16.46
N GLU A 218 24.42 -7.56 16.15
CA GLU A 218 25.51 -8.29 16.82
C GLU A 218 25.58 -7.99 18.32
N ARG A 219 25.54 -6.72 18.72
CA ARG A 219 25.48 -6.32 20.14
C ARG A 219 24.27 -6.87 20.89
N PHE A 220 23.14 -7.10 20.21
CA PHE A 220 21.97 -7.75 20.81
C PHE A 220 22.17 -9.26 20.95
N LEU A 221 22.78 -9.90 19.94
CA LEU A 221 23.13 -11.32 19.96
C LEU A 221 24.14 -11.64 21.06
N GLU A 222 25.14 -10.77 21.26
CA GLU A 222 26.14 -10.90 22.33
C GLU A 222 25.50 -10.83 23.73
N ARG A 223 24.56 -9.91 23.96
CA ARG A 223 23.81 -9.82 25.23
C ARG A 223 22.91 -11.03 25.50
N LYS A 224 22.47 -11.73 24.45
CA LYS A 224 21.56 -12.89 24.56
C LYS A 224 22.22 -14.22 24.17
N ARG A 225 23.52 -14.37 24.47
CA ARG A 225 24.32 -15.61 24.22
C ARG A 225 23.72 -16.91 24.77
N HIS A 226 22.77 -16.85 25.70
CA HIS A 226 22.11 -18.02 26.28
C HIS A 226 20.97 -18.60 25.41
N LEU A 227 20.52 -17.90 24.37
CA LEU A 227 19.50 -18.43 23.45
C LEU A 227 20.11 -19.22 22.29
N PRO A 228 19.40 -20.22 21.75
CA PRO A 228 19.81 -20.92 20.54
C PRO A 228 19.95 -19.94 19.37
N ARG A 229 21.04 -20.07 18.60
CA ARG A 229 21.51 -19.10 17.59
C ARG A 229 20.45 -18.67 16.57
N ARG A 230 19.54 -19.57 16.21
CA ARG A 230 18.41 -19.27 15.29
C ARG A 230 17.36 -18.35 15.92
N LEU A 231 16.95 -18.64 17.15
CA LEU A 231 15.98 -17.82 17.91
C LEU A 231 16.57 -16.46 18.25
N ALA A 232 17.83 -16.42 18.68
CA ALA A 232 18.54 -15.17 18.92
C ALA A 232 18.63 -14.31 17.65
N GLY A 233 18.92 -14.92 16.50
CA GLY A 233 18.93 -14.26 15.18
C GLY A 233 17.60 -13.62 14.80
N VAL A 234 16.49 -14.36 14.92
CA VAL A 234 15.14 -13.85 14.63
C VAL A 234 14.75 -12.72 15.59
N MET A 235 15.07 -12.87 16.88
CA MET A 235 14.78 -11.84 17.89
C MET A 235 15.60 -10.56 17.69
N ALA A 236 16.88 -10.68 17.35
CA ALA A 236 17.74 -9.55 17.02
C ALA A 236 17.22 -8.82 15.78
N TRP A 237 16.81 -9.58 14.77
CA TRP A 237 16.23 -9.05 13.54
C TRP A 237 14.92 -8.30 13.81
N LEU A 238 13.99 -8.88 14.57
CA LEU A 238 12.73 -8.22 14.96
C LEU A 238 12.97 -6.97 15.79
N TYR A 239 13.92 -7.01 16.73
CA TYR A 239 14.24 -5.87 17.58
C TYR A 239 14.77 -4.68 16.77
N VAL A 240 15.76 -4.92 15.90
CA VAL A 240 16.37 -3.87 15.08
C VAL A 240 15.38 -3.33 14.05
N ALA A 241 14.53 -4.19 13.48
CA ALA A 241 13.68 -3.80 12.36
C ALA A 241 12.32 -3.23 12.77
N ALA A 242 11.73 -3.69 13.89
CA ALA A 242 10.41 -3.24 14.32
C ALA A 242 10.46 -2.36 15.57
N VAL A 243 11.17 -2.75 16.63
CA VAL A 243 11.08 -2.06 17.94
C VAL A 243 11.90 -0.78 17.99
N ARG A 244 13.10 -0.82 17.42
CA ARG A 244 14.08 0.27 17.56
C ARG A 244 13.72 1.56 16.81
N PRO A 245 13.13 1.55 15.60
CA PRO A 245 12.66 2.78 14.95
C PRO A 245 11.66 3.56 15.81
N PHE A 246 10.77 2.88 16.55
CA PHE A 246 9.88 3.54 17.52
C PHE A 246 10.66 4.12 18.71
N GLY A 247 11.66 3.39 19.21
CA GLY A 247 12.56 3.90 20.25
C GLY A 247 13.29 5.17 19.83
N GLU A 248 13.87 5.19 18.62
CA GLU A 248 14.54 6.38 18.06
C GLU A 248 13.56 7.53 17.84
N PHE A 249 12.33 7.26 17.38
CA PHE A 249 11.29 8.28 17.30
C PHE A 249 10.99 8.93 18.66
N MET A 250 10.89 8.13 19.73
CA MET A 250 10.64 8.61 21.09
C MET A 250 11.83 9.38 21.71
N THR A 251 12.99 9.38 21.08
CA THR A 251 14.15 10.19 21.51
C THR A 251 14.17 11.59 20.90
N ARG A 252 13.33 11.86 19.88
CA ARG A 252 13.30 13.17 19.22
C ARG A 252 12.57 14.20 20.10
N GLU A 253 13.10 15.41 20.17
CA GLU A 253 12.43 16.50 20.89
C GLU A 253 11.02 16.73 20.34
N GLY A 254 10.04 16.86 21.23
CA GLY A 254 8.64 17.09 20.85
C GLY A 254 7.90 15.90 20.23
N TRP A 255 8.43 14.67 20.30
CA TRP A 255 7.78 13.48 19.71
C TRP A 255 6.34 13.27 20.19
N LEU A 256 6.04 13.56 21.47
CA LEU A 256 4.69 13.49 22.03
C LEU A 256 3.76 14.52 21.39
N ALA A 257 4.23 15.74 21.16
CA ALA A 257 3.44 16.80 20.53
C ALA A 257 3.11 16.44 19.08
N VAL A 258 4.08 15.89 18.33
CA VAL A 258 3.87 15.39 16.97
C VAL A 258 2.87 14.24 16.96
N LEU A 259 3.00 13.27 17.87
CA LEU A 259 2.07 12.15 17.98
C LEU A 259 0.65 12.63 18.30
N LEU A 260 0.50 13.54 19.26
CA LEU A 260 -0.79 14.11 19.64
C LEU A 260 -1.41 14.90 18.50
N PHE A 261 -0.61 15.71 17.78
CA PHE A 261 -1.06 16.43 16.59
C PHE A 261 -1.58 15.47 15.52
N ILE A 262 -0.81 14.43 15.17
CA ILE A 262 -1.22 13.43 14.18
C ILE A 262 -2.53 12.76 14.64
N MET A 263 -2.60 12.31 15.89
CA MET A 263 -3.79 11.65 16.42
C MET A 263 -5.03 12.53 16.38
N LEU A 264 -4.94 13.78 16.86
CA LEU A 264 -6.07 14.71 16.88
C LEU A 264 -6.51 15.11 15.46
N TYR A 265 -5.54 15.40 14.59
CA TYR A 265 -5.81 15.75 13.20
C TYR A 265 -6.45 14.58 12.43
N LYS A 266 -5.83 13.39 12.49
CA LYS A 266 -6.33 12.22 11.75
C LYS A 266 -7.66 11.71 12.29
N PHE A 267 -7.87 11.78 13.60
CA PHE A 267 -9.15 11.44 14.20
C PHE A 267 -10.25 12.38 13.71
N GLY A 268 -10.00 13.69 13.71
CA GLY A 268 -10.94 14.67 13.17
C GLY A 268 -11.26 14.44 11.69
N ASP A 269 -10.23 14.19 10.87
CA ASP A 269 -10.38 13.87 9.44
C ASP A 269 -11.18 12.58 9.21
N ALA A 270 -10.91 11.53 9.98
CA ALA A 270 -11.62 10.25 9.88
C ALA A 270 -13.12 10.39 10.25
N VAL A 271 -13.44 11.12 11.32
CA VAL A 271 -14.82 11.38 11.72
C VAL A 271 -15.54 12.21 10.65
N LEU A 272 -14.91 13.26 10.13
CA LEU A 272 -15.47 14.09 9.05
C LEU A 272 -15.76 13.28 7.79
N ALA A 273 -14.86 12.38 7.40
CA ALA A 273 -15.03 11.55 6.20
C ALA A 273 -16.28 10.65 6.29
N VAL A 274 -16.58 10.11 7.48
CA VAL A 274 -17.75 9.25 7.70
C VAL A 274 -19.05 10.07 7.87
N MET A 275 -18.97 11.22 8.55
CA MET A 275 -20.16 12.04 8.88
C MET A 275 -20.63 12.95 7.75
N LYS A 276 -19.80 13.18 6.73
CA LYS A 276 -20.12 14.08 5.61
C LYS A 276 -21.41 13.69 4.88
N VAL A 277 -21.59 12.41 4.55
CA VAL A 277 -22.77 11.94 3.81
C VAL A 277 -24.05 12.01 4.66
N PRO A 278 -24.08 11.51 5.91
CA PRO A 278 -25.22 11.73 6.80
C PRO A 278 -25.58 13.20 7.00
N PHE A 279 -24.59 14.06 7.22
CA PHE A 279 -24.79 15.51 7.40
C PHE A 279 -25.43 16.16 6.17
N PHE A 280 -24.96 15.84 4.96
CA PHE A 280 -25.55 16.39 3.73
C PHE A 280 -27.01 15.96 3.53
N LEU A 281 -27.32 14.69 3.83
CA LEU A 281 -28.70 14.19 3.77
C LEU A 281 -29.59 14.86 4.83
N GLU A 282 -29.05 15.15 6.02
CA GLU A 282 -29.78 15.81 7.11
C GLU A 282 -30.11 17.28 6.79
N ILE A 283 -29.19 18.00 6.15
CA ILE A 283 -29.43 19.40 5.73
C ILE A 283 -30.22 19.51 4.41
N GLY A 284 -30.69 18.38 3.86
CA GLY A 284 -31.68 18.33 2.78
C GLY A 284 -31.13 18.09 1.37
N PHE A 285 -29.85 17.75 1.19
CA PHE A 285 -29.32 17.35 -0.11
C PHE A 285 -29.85 15.96 -0.51
N THR A 286 -30.14 15.77 -1.79
CA THR A 286 -30.49 14.45 -2.32
C THR A 286 -29.24 13.60 -2.53
N LYS A 287 -29.39 12.28 -2.70
CA LYS A 287 -28.25 11.36 -2.92
C LYS A 287 -27.45 11.64 -4.21
N THR A 288 -27.99 12.51 -5.06
CA THR A 288 -27.47 12.89 -6.39
C THR A 288 -26.91 14.31 -6.43
N GLU A 289 -27.11 15.09 -5.36
CA GLU A 289 -26.61 16.46 -5.18
C GLU A 289 -25.48 16.50 -4.15
#